data_AF-A0A976HNV4-F1
#
_entry.id   AF-A0A976HNV4-F1
#
_cell.length_a   1.000
_cell.length_b   1.000
_cell.length_c   1.000
_cell.angle_alpha   90.00
_cell.angle_beta   90.00
_cell.angle_gamma   90.00
#
_symmetry.space_group_name_H-M   'P 1'
#
loop_
_entity.id
_entity.type
_entity.pdbx_description
1 polymer ?
#
loop_
_entity_poly.entity_id
_entity_poly.type
_entity_poly.pdbx_seq_one_letter_code
_entity_poly.pdbx_strand_id
1 'polypeptide(L)'
;MPLPLAPLLPLALRLGAVATTTYAVSRWVRARTHPGRTDQRAEDALDDLGEGLAAHKPLDRAAEGVSQTNTSGRVNRVIQLGGRRFEVDAAFIARFRVRKGD
;
A
#
# COMPACT_ATOMS: atom_id res chain seq x y z
N MET A 1 -8.79 -35.10 32.04
CA MET A 1 -8.34 -35.98 30.93
C MET A 1 -7.51 -35.13 29.98
N PRO A 2 -6.34 -35.59 29.47
CA PRO A 2 -5.56 -34.81 28.52
C PRO A 2 -6.40 -34.60 27.25
N LEU A 3 -6.60 -33.33 26.86
CA LEU A 3 -7.26 -32.99 25.61
C LEU A 3 -6.35 -33.42 24.44
N PRO A 4 -6.85 -34.15 23.43
CA PRO A 4 -6.07 -34.52 22.26
C PRO A 4 -5.87 -33.29 21.39
N LEU A 5 -4.92 -32.42 21.78
CA LEU A 5 -4.58 -31.20 21.06
C LEU A 5 -3.71 -31.47 19.83
N ALA A 6 -3.06 -32.64 19.77
CA ALA A 6 -2.21 -33.06 18.66
C ALA A 6 -2.83 -32.86 17.26
N PRO A 7 -4.09 -33.26 16.98
CA PRO A 7 -4.74 -33.01 15.68
C PRO A 7 -5.01 -31.52 15.39
N LEU A 8 -5.13 -30.68 16.42
CA LEU A 8 -5.42 -29.25 16.29
C LEU A 8 -4.16 -28.38 16.22
N LEU A 9 -3.00 -28.90 16.64
CA LEU A 9 -1.73 -28.18 16.66
C LEU A 9 -1.38 -27.52 15.32
N PRO A 10 -1.50 -28.17 14.14
CA PRO A 10 -1.15 -27.53 12.87
C PRO A 10 -2.03 -26.32 12.56
N LEU A 11 -3.33 -26.41 12.88
CA LEU A 11 -4.27 -25.30 12.69
C LEU A 11 -3.97 -24.14 13.65
N ALA A 12 -3.76 -24.46 14.93
CA ALA A 12 -3.41 -23.48 15.95
C ALA A 12 -2.13 -22.72 15.60
N LEU A 13 -1.10 -23.41 15.10
CA LEU A 13 0.15 -22.80 14.67
C LEU A 13 -0.03 -21.88 13.45
N ARG A 14 -0.83 -22.27 12.46
CA ARG A 14 -1.11 -21.42 11.28
C ARG A 14 -1.86 -20.16 11.68
N LEU A 15 -2.91 -20.29 12.48
CA LEU A 15 -3.68 -19.13 12.96
C LEU A 15 -2.82 -18.23 13.85
N GLY A 16 -2.00 -18.83 14.73
CA GLY A 16 -1.03 -18.09 15.54
C GLY A 16 -0.01 -17.34 14.69
N ALA A 17 0.51 -17.95 13.63
CA ALA A 17 1.44 -17.31 12.70
C ALA A 17 0.79 -16.13 11.96
N VAL A 18 -0.45 -16.28 11.47
CA VAL A 18 -1.19 -15.20 10.82
C VAL A 18 -1.45 -14.04 11.81
N ALA A 19 -1.91 -14.36 13.02
CA ALA A 19 -2.22 -13.36 14.04
C ALA A 19 -0.97 -12.58 14.47
N THR A 20 0.12 -13.29 14.78
CA THR A 20 1.39 -12.67 15.19
C THR A 20 2.02 -11.84 14.07
N THR A 21 2.01 -12.34 12.84
CA THR A 21 2.49 -11.60 11.66
C THR A 21 1.68 -10.33 11.44
N THR A 22 0.35 -10.43 11.48
CA THR A 22 -0.55 -9.27 11.32
C THR A 22 -0.30 -8.23 12.40
N TYR A 23 -0.16 -8.65 13.65
CA TYR A 23 0.15 -7.77 14.78
C TYR A 23 1.51 -7.08 14.61
N ALA A 24 2.56 -7.83 14.26
CA ALA A 24 3.90 -7.30 14.08
C ALA A 24 3.95 -6.28 12.94
N VAL A 25 3.36 -6.60 11.79
CA VAL A 25 3.27 -5.69 10.63
C VAL A 25 2.47 -4.44 10.99
N SER A 26 1.30 -4.58 11.61
CA SER A 26 0.47 -3.44 12.00
C SER A 26 1.20 -2.50 12.97
N ARG A 27 1.89 -3.08 13.97
CA ARG A 27 2.69 -2.31 14.92
C ARG A 27 3.86 -1.61 14.25
N TRP A 28 4.55 -2.30 13.34
CA TRP A 28 5.65 -1.72 12.57
C TRP A 28 5.18 -0.55 11.69
N VAL A 29 4.08 -0.71 10.94
CA VAL A 29 3.48 0.35 10.14
C VAL A 29 3.14 1.55 11.02
N ARG A 30 2.44 1.34 12.15
CA ARG A 30 2.09 2.42 13.08
C ARG A 30 3.31 3.15 13.65
N ALA A 31 4.40 2.44 13.91
CA ALA A 31 5.63 3.04 14.42
C ALA A 31 6.44 3.77 13.33
N ARG A 32 6.24 3.45 12.05
CA ARG A 32 6.97 4.01 10.91
C ARG A 32 6.16 5.01 10.08
N THR A 33 4.92 5.27 10.47
CA THR A 33 4.04 6.25 9.83
C THR A 33 3.86 7.46 10.73
N HIS A 34 3.58 8.59 10.11
CA HIS A 34 3.24 9.83 10.78
C HIS A 34 1.78 10.16 10.51
N PRO A 35 1.11 10.94 11.39
CA PRO A 35 -0.21 11.45 11.10
C PRO A 35 -0.22 12.14 9.73
N GLY A 36 -1.14 11.73 8.87
CA GLY A 36 -1.34 12.38 7.58
C GLY A 36 -1.80 13.82 7.80
N ARG A 37 -1.28 14.75 6.99
CA ARG A 37 -1.79 16.11 6.92
C ARG A 37 -2.84 16.15 5.82
N THR A 38 -4.00 16.74 6.09
CA THR A 38 -4.94 17.14 5.05
C THR A 38 -4.33 18.28 4.24
N ASP A 39 -3.98 18.01 2.98
CA ASP A 39 -3.43 18.98 2.05
C ASP A 39 -4.27 18.94 0.78
N GLN A 40 -5.03 20.02 0.53
CA GLN A 40 -5.92 20.11 -0.62
C GLN A 40 -5.22 19.79 -1.93
N ARG A 41 -3.96 20.23 -2.10
CA ARG A 41 -3.21 19.98 -3.34
C ARG A 41 -2.91 18.51 -3.56
N ALA A 42 -2.74 17.75 -2.49
CA ALA A 42 -2.49 16.32 -2.57
C ALA A 42 -3.78 15.56 -2.91
N GLU A 43 -4.91 15.97 -2.33
CA GLU A 43 -6.22 15.41 -2.63
C GLU A 43 -6.61 15.71 -4.09
N ASP A 44 -6.50 16.97 -4.52
CA ASP A 44 -6.77 17.39 -5.90
C ASP A 44 -5.91 16.60 -6.91
N ALA A 45 -4.63 16.37 -6.59
CA ALA A 45 -3.74 15.60 -7.45
C ALA A 45 -4.16 14.12 -7.60
N LEU A 46 -4.83 13.54 -6.59
CA LEU A 46 -5.39 12.19 -6.68
C LEU A 46 -6.67 12.17 -7.53
N ASP A 47 -7.50 13.20 -7.40
CA ASP A 47 -8.75 13.36 -8.16
C ASP A 47 -8.50 13.58 -9.66
N ASP A 48 -7.40 14.26 -10.00
CA ASP A 48 -6.97 14.52 -11.38
C ASP A 48 -6.33 13.31 -12.07
N LEU A 49 -6.09 12.19 -11.36
CA LEU A 49 -5.52 11.00 -11.99
C LEU A 49 -6.51 10.33 -12.95
N GLY A 50 -6.03 10.07 -14.17
CA GLY A 50 -6.70 9.18 -15.11
C GLY A 50 -6.69 7.72 -14.63
N GLU A 51 -7.69 6.94 -15.06
CA GLU A 51 -7.76 5.52 -14.75
C GLU A 51 -6.59 4.74 -15.38
N GLY A 52 -6.05 3.76 -14.66
CA GLY A 52 -4.95 2.90 -15.10
C GLY A 52 -3.66 3.15 -14.35
N LEU A 53 -2.52 2.85 -14.99
CA LEU A 53 -1.18 3.04 -14.45
C LEU A 53 -0.38 3.97 -15.36
N ALA A 54 0.33 4.92 -14.77
CA ALA A 54 1.27 5.76 -15.47
C ALA A 54 2.64 5.74 -14.78
N ALA A 55 3.70 5.77 -15.58
CA ALA A 55 5.07 5.89 -15.11
C ALA A 55 5.83 6.82 -16.04
N HIS A 56 6.56 7.79 -15.47
CA HIS A 56 7.38 8.69 -16.26
C HIS A 56 8.67 9.08 -15.53
N LYS A 57 9.70 9.40 -16.31
CA LYS A 57 10.99 9.91 -15.83
C LYS A 57 11.16 11.34 -16.33
N PRO A 58 10.98 12.36 -15.47
CA PRO A 58 11.11 13.74 -15.88
C PRO A 58 12.55 14.07 -16.29
N LEU A 59 12.73 14.53 -17.54
CA LEU A 59 14.04 14.81 -18.14
C LEU A 59 14.71 16.05 -17.52
N ASP A 60 13.92 17.05 -17.14
CA ASP A 60 14.35 18.28 -16.46
C ASP A 60 14.89 18.04 -15.04
N ARG A 61 14.59 16.88 -14.45
CA ARG A 61 15.00 16.48 -13.10
C ARG A 61 16.19 15.52 -13.08
N ALA A 62 16.71 15.16 -14.26
CA ALA A 62 17.92 14.38 -14.41
C ALA A 62 19.15 15.29 -14.20
N ALA A 63 19.51 15.53 -12.94
CA ALA A 63 20.81 16.10 -12.60
C ALA A 63 21.88 14.99 -12.61
N GLU A 64 23.15 15.35 -12.82
CA GLU A 64 24.27 14.39 -12.85
C GLU A 64 24.22 13.42 -11.65
N GLY A 65 24.11 12.12 -11.94
CA GLY A 65 24.06 11.06 -10.93
C GLY A 65 22.73 10.91 -10.17
N VAL A 66 21.66 11.64 -10.54
CA VAL A 66 20.32 11.54 -9.92
C VAL A 66 19.30 11.02 -10.91
N SER A 67 18.62 9.93 -10.55
CA SER A 67 17.52 9.35 -11.30
C SER A 67 16.21 9.46 -10.52
N GLN A 68 15.16 9.97 -11.16
CA GLN A 68 13.82 10.04 -10.60
C GLN A 68 12.81 9.35 -11.52
N THR A 69 11.96 8.51 -10.93
CA THR A 69 10.79 7.91 -11.57
C THR A 69 9.56 8.27 -10.76
N ASN A 70 8.56 8.84 -11.42
CA ASN A 70 7.24 9.09 -10.84
C ASN A 70 6.27 8.05 -11.39
N THR A 71 5.45 7.48 -10.52
CA THR A 71 4.38 6.56 -10.89
C THR A 71 3.07 7.01 -10.28
N SER A 72 1.98 6.75 -10.96
CA SER A 72 0.63 6.95 -10.43
C SER A 72 -0.28 5.84 -10.92
N GLY A 73 -1.39 5.67 -10.22
CA GLY A 73 -2.45 4.81 -10.69
C GLY A 73 -3.78 5.09 -10.03
N ARG A 74 -4.86 4.83 -10.77
CA ARG A 74 -6.22 4.92 -10.27
C ARG A 74 -7.06 3.75 -10.77
N VAL A 75 -7.91 3.23 -9.92
CA VAL A 75 -8.88 2.19 -10.25
C VAL A 75 -10.25 2.57 -9.67
N ASN A 76 -11.26 2.66 -10.54
CA ASN A 76 -12.64 2.83 -10.14
C ASN A 76 -13.44 1.58 -10.52
N ARG A 77 -13.92 0.81 -9.53
CA ARG A 77 -14.63 -0.44 -9.75
C ARG A 77 -15.84 -0.54 -8.85
N VAL A 78 -16.92 -1.05 -9.42
CA VAL A 78 -18.09 -1.49 -8.66
C VAL A 78 -17.95 -2.98 -8.40
N ILE A 79 -17.93 -3.39 -7.13
CA ILE A 79 -17.87 -4.80 -6.72
C ILE A 79 -19.13 -5.19 -5.94
N GLN A 80 -19.51 -6.46 -6.02
CA GLN A 80 -20.63 -7.04 -5.27
C GLN A 80 -20.08 -8.04 -4.26
N LEU A 81 -20.34 -7.81 -2.97
CA LEU A 81 -19.87 -8.68 -1.89
C LEU A 81 -21.01 -8.90 -0.87
N GLY A 82 -21.40 -10.16 -0.66
CA GLY A 82 -22.46 -10.51 0.29
C GLY A 82 -23.82 -9.88 -0.03
N GLY A 83 -24.14 -9.71 -1.32
CA GLY A 83 -25.38 -9.07 -1.78
C GLY A 83 -25.40 -7.54 -1.68
N ARG A 84 -24.28 -6.92 -1.30
CA ARG A 84 -24.13 -5.46 -1.23
C ARG A 84 -23.23 -4.97 -2.36
N ARG A 85 -23.62 -3.84 -2.95
CA ARG A 85 -22.87 -3.13 -3.99
C ARG A 85 -21.92 -2.13 -3.34
N PHE A 86 -20.64 -2.22 -3.67
CA PHE A 86 -19.60 -1.30 -3.23
C PHE A 86 -19.00 -0.60 -4.43
N GLU A 87 -18.86 0.72 -4.36
CA GLU A 87 -18.06 1.51 -5.29
C GLU A 87 -16.69 1.74 -4.67
N VAL A 88 -15.65 1.34 -5.39
CA VAL A 88 -14.26 1.40 -4.95
C VAL A 88 -13.53 2.33 -5.89
N ASP A 89 -13.16 3.50 -5.39
CA ASP A 89 -12.19 4.39 -6.04
C ASP A 89 -10.90 4.37 -5.22
N ALA A 90 -9.82 3.93 -5.85
CA ALA A 90 -8.51 3.87 -5.22
C ALA A 90 -7.47 4.49 -6.14
N ALA A 91 -6.76 5.48 -5.60
CA ALA A 91 -5.74 6.25 -6.29
C ALA A 91 -4.42 6.25 -5.50
N PHE A 92 -3.29 6.27 -6.20
CA PHE A 92 -1.98 6.46 -5.59
C PHE A 92 -1.05 7.26 -6.49
N ILE A 93 -0.14 8.00 -5.84
CA ILE A 93 1.00 8.66 -6.48
C ILE A 93 2.25 8.27 -5.71
N ALA A 94 3.29 7.85 -6.41
CA ALA A 94 4.57 7.50 -5.84
C ALA A 94 5.72 8.18 -6.58
N ARG A 95 6.74 8.57 -5.81
CA ARG A 95 7.98 9.16 -6.31
C ARG A 95 9.15 8.36 -5.82
N PHE A 96 9.91 7.81 -6.75
CA PHE A 96 11.16 7.12 -6.49
C PHE A 96 12.32 7.98 -6.97
N ARG A 97 13.24 8.34 -6.07
CA ARG A 97 14.43 9.13 -6.40
C ARG A 97 15.67 8.44 -5.84
N VAL A 98 16.64 8.18 -6.70
CA VAL A 98 17.94 7.59 -6.35
C VAL A 98 19.03 8.57 -6.74
N ARG A 99 19.99 8.76 -5.83
CA ARG A 99 21.22 9.50 -6.08
C ARG A 99 22.38 8.53 -5.95
N LYS A 100 23.29 8.52 -6.93
CA LYS A 100 24.53 7.76 -6.82
C LYS A 100 25.37 8.36 -5.68
N GLY A 101 25.79 7.52 -4.74
CA GLY A 101 26.81 7.87 -3.75
C GLY A 101 28.20 7.64 -4.33
N ASP A 102 29.22 8.21 -3.67
CA ASP A 102 30.62 7.99 -4.02
C ASP A 102 31.03 6.52 -3.94
#